data_AF-U2RE95-F1
#
_entry.id   AF-U2RE95-F1
#
_cell.length_a   1.000
_cell.length_b   1.000
_cell.length_c   1.000
_cell.angle_alpha   90.00
_cell.angle_beta   90.00
_cell.angle_gamma   90.00
#
_symmetry.space_group_name_H-M   'P 1'
#
loop_
_entity.id
_entity.type
_entity.pdbx_description
1 polymer ?
#
loop_
_entity_poly.entity_id
_entity_poly.type
_entity_poly.pdbx_seq_one_letter_code
_entity_poly.pdbx_strand_id
1 'polypeptide(L)'
;MKIKSVVSVLVMMMLLMSCGPGQKKSADGNKNSESIKFETETQNKDNAVPGAVLSVAMVKDSPLVGIFNEAMYKDGYDGDIIEWFLTNVILDIDENFEITDTGIATLNVDPENKKATIKIKDGMKW
;
A
#
# COMPACT_ATOMS: atom_id res chain seq x y z
N MET A 1 -63.61 -8.13 2.33
CA MET A 1 -62.37 -7.31 2.34
C MET A 1 -61.58 -7.34 3.66
N LYS A 2 -61.98 -8.09 4.70
CA LYS A 2 -61.27 -8.09 6.00
C LYS A 2 -60.27 -9.25 6.20
N ILE A 3 -60.43 -10.37 5.50
CA ILE A 3 -59.61 -11.58 5.73
C ILE A 3 -58.29 -11.53 4.93
N LYS A 4 -58.30 -10.96 3.71
CA LYS A 4 -57.09 -10.77 2.89
C LYS A 4 -56.11 -9.74 3.48
N SER A 5 -56.62 -8.77 4.24
CA SER A 5 -55.81 -7.73 4.89
C SER A 5 -55.06 -8.28 6.11
N VAL A 6 -55.70 -9.15 6.91
CA VAL A 6 -55.10 -9.73 8.12
C VAL A 6 -53.97 -10.71 7.80
N VAL A 7 -54.10 -11.50 6.72
CA VAL A 7 -53.03 -12.41 6.27
C VAL A 7 -51.80 -11.65 5.78
N SER A 8 -51.99 -10.50 5.12
CA SER A 8 -50.89 -9.67 4.63
C SER A 8 -50.12 -8.96 5.77
N VAL A 9 -50.78 -8.61 6.88
CA VAL A 9 -50.11 -7.98 8.04
C VAL A 9 -49.34 -9.00 8.88
N LEU A 10 -49.85 -10.24 8.99
CA LEU A 10 -49.21 -11.29 9.79
C LEU A 10 -47.89 -11.80 9.16
N VAL A 11 -47.80 -11.85 7.83
CA VAL A 11 -46.58 -12.23 7.11
C VAL A 11 -45.49 -11.15 7.18
N MET A 12 -45.88 -9.88 7.26
CA MET A 12 -44.94 -8.74 7.39
C MET A 12 -44.28 -8.67 8.78
N MET A 13 -44.98 -9.12 9.83
CA MET A 13 -44.44 -9.13 11.21
C MET A 13 -43.40 -10.25 11.45
N MET A 14 -43.46 -11.36 10.71
CA MET A 14 -42.47 -12.44 10.83
C MET A 14 -41.10 -12.06 10.25
N LEU A 15 -41.05 -11.10 9.32
CA LEU A 15 -39.80 -10.61 8.72
C LEU A 15 -38.99 -9.67 9.65
N LEU A 16 -39.63 -9.08 10.67
CA LEU A 16 -38.98 -8.13 11.58
C LEU A 16 -38.26 -8.79 12.76
N MET A 17 -38.45 -10.09 13.01
CA MET A 17 -37.79 -10.82 14.09
C MET A 17 -36.42 -11.42 13.69
N SER A 18 -35.99 -11.28 12.43
CA SER A 18 -34.67 -11.74 11.98
C SER A 18 -33.52 -10.81 12.37
N CYS A 19 -33.81 -9.64 12.94
CA CYS A 19 -32.80 -8.71 13.48
C CYS A 19 -32.99 -8.50 14.99
N GLY A 20 -33.08 -9.60 15.75
CA GLY A 20 -32.64 -9.56 17.15
C GLY A 20 -31.11 -9.44 17.20
N PRO A 21 -30.51 -8.93 18.30
CA PRO A 21 -29.07 -8.99 18.50
C PRO A 21 -28.65 -10.45 18.72
N GLY A 22 -28.61 -11.22 17.63
CA GLY A 22 -28.01 -12.54 17.60
C GLY A 22 -26.55 -12.41 17.93
N GLN A 23 -26.06 -13.22 18.87
CA GLN A 23 -24.63 -13.30 19.15
C GLN A 23 -23.88 -13.54 17.83
N LYS A 24 -22.92 -12.67 17.52
CA LYS A 24 -22.03 -12.83 16.37
C LYS A 24 -21.39 -14.22 16.47
N LYS A 25 -21.64 -15.09 15.49
CA LYS A 25 -20.97 -16.40 15.31
C LYS A 25 -19.46 -16.29 15.07
N SER A 26 -18.87 -15.11 15.20
CA SER A 26 -17.44 -14.86 15.03
C SER A 26 -16.62 -15.07 16.30
N ALA A 27 -17.23 -15.49 17.41
CA ALA A 27 -16.53 -15.68 18.68
C ALA A 27 -15.56 -16.88 18.72
N ASP A 28 -15.53 -17.73 17.68
CA ASP A 28 -14.72 -18.96 17.67
C ASP A 28 -13.73 -19.05 16.50
N GLY A 29 -13.49 -17.94 15.79
CA GLY A 29 -12.56 -17.90 14.64
C GLY A 29 -11.09 -17.72 15.01
N ASN A 30 -10.75 -17.53 16.29
CA ASN A 30 -9.38 -17.16 16.71
C ASN A 30 -8.66 -18.24 17.50
N LYS A 31 -9.01 -19.52 17.30
CA LYS A 31 -8.21 -20.63 17.79
C LYS A 31 -7.38 -21.16 16.63
N ASN A 32 -6.13 -20.70 16.56
CA ASN A 32 -5.05 -21.31 15.81
C ASN A 32 -4.86 -20.92 14.33
N SER A 33 -5.04 -19.64 13.96
CA SER A 33 -4.26 -19.11 12.82
C SER A 33 -2.89 -18.70 13.35
N GLU A 34 -1.92 -19.63 13.34
CA GLU A 34 -0.52 -19.21 13.44
C GLU A 34 -0.28 -18.22 12.30
N SER A 35 0.01 -16.97 12.64
CA SER A 35 0.41 -16.00 11.64
C SER A 35 1.78 -16.44 11.11
N ILE A 36 1.78 -17.04 9.92
CA ILE A 36 3.02 -17.34 9.22
C ILE A 36 3.69 -15.99 8.94
N LYS A 37 4.79 -15.73 9.64
CA LYS A 37 5.61 -14.53 9.43
C LYS A 37 6.56 -14.84 8.28
N PHE A 38 6.43 -14.08 7.21
CA PHE A 38 7.43 -14.08 6.14
C PHE A 38 8.54 -13.13 6.52
N GLU A 39 9.79 -13.55 6.28
CA GLU A 39 10.93 -12.65 6.38
C GLU A 39 10.84 -11.62 5.23
N THR A 40 11.04 -10.34 5.55
CA THR A 40 11.00 -9.24 4.58
C THR A 40 12.37 -8.91 4.01
N GLU A 41 13.43 -9.52 4.54
CA GLU A 41 14.82 -9.23 4.20
C GLU A 41 15.64 -10.51 4.13
N THR A 42 16.67 -10.52 3.28
CA THR A 42 17.64 -11.60 3.22
C THR A 42 18.94 -11.20 3.91
N GLN A 43 19.53 -12.09 4.71
CA GLN A 43 20.80 -11.83 5.40
C GLN A 43 21.96 -12.51 4.68
N ASN A 44 22.99 -11.75 4.32
CA ASN A 44 24.25 -12.26 3.80
C ASN A 44 25.41 -11.85 4.71
N LYS A 45 26.26 -12.81 5.10
CA LYS A 45 27.44 -12.59 5.96
C LYS A 45 28.71 -12.29 5.17
N ASP A 46 28.71 -12.59 3.87
CA ASP A 46 29.83 -12.36 2.99
C ASP A 46 29.83 -10.91 2.48
N ASN A 47 31.02 -10.42 2.12
CA ASN A 47 31.17 -9.08 1.56
C ASN A 47 30.54 -8.98 0.17
N ALA A 48 30.00 -7.82 -0.16
CA ALA A 48 29.56 -7.51 -1.52
C ALA A 48 30.74 -7.65 -2.51
N VAL A 49 30.47 -8.24 -3.68
CA VAL A 49 31.48 -8.42 -4.74
C VAL A 49 31.57 -7.12 -5.57
N PRO A 50 32.71 -6.41 -5.57
CA PRO A 50 32.84 -5.15 -6.30
C PRO A 50 32.65 -5.35 -7.82
N GLY A 51 31.80 -4.51 -8.42
CA GLY A 51 31.55 -4.53 -9.87
C GLY A 51 30.64 -5.67 -10.35
N ALA A 52 30.05 -6.46 -9.45
CA ALA A 52 29.04 -7.45 -9.83
C ALA A 52 27.78 -6.77 -10.39
N VAL A 53 27.13 -7.43 -11.35
CA VAL A 53 25.88 -6.98 -11.95
C VAL A 53 24.72 -7.73 -11.30
N LEU A 54 23.79 -7.00 -10.68
CA LEU A 54 22.53 -7.58 -10.21
C LEU A 54 21.61 -7.83 -11.41
N SER A 55 21.20 -9.08 -11.60
CA SER A 55 20.23 -9.47 -12.63
C SER A 55 18.87 -9.68 -11.98
N VAL A 56 17.87 -8.92 -12.39
CA VAL A 56 16.48 -9.00 -11.88
C VAL A 56 15.56 -9.42 -13.00
N ALA A 57 14.63 -10.33 -12.71
CA ALA A 57 13.60 -10.78 -13.65
C ALA A 57 12.21 -10.41 -13.11
N MET A 58 11.39 -9.84 -13.97
CA MET A 58 10.00 -9.52 -13.69
C MET A 58 9.11 -10.49 -14.46
N VAL A 59 8.24 -11.20 -13.74
CA VAL A 59 7.37 -12.22 -14.35
C VAL A 59 6.16 -11.53 -14.97
N LYS A 60 6.07 -11.57 -16.30
CA LYS A 60 4.97 -11.01 -17.08
C LYS A 60 4.66 -11.92 -18.27
N ASP A 61 3.38 -12.12 -18.57
CA ASP A 61 2.89 -12.96 -19.68
C ASP A 61 2.79 -12.23 -21.03
N SER A 62 3.15 -10.94 -21.03
CA SER A 62 3.00 -10.00 -22.13
C SER A 62 4.20 -9.03 -22.16
N PRO A 63 4.54 -8.43 -23.32
CA PRO A 63 5.63 -7.45 -23.39
C PRO A 63 5.43 -6.27 -22.42
N LEU A 64 6.52 -5.62 -22.01
CA LEU A 64 6.47 -4.37 -21.25
C LEU A 64 5.76 -3.29 -22.08
N VAL A 65 4.97 -2.44 -21.42
CA VAL A 65 4.36 -1.27 -22.05
C VAL A 65 5.44 -0.23 -22.35
N GLY A 66 6.36 -0.02 -21.41
CA GLY A 66 7.59 0.75 -21.63
C GLY A 66 7.41 2.26 -21.55
N ILE A 67 6.41 2.74 -20.80
CA ILE A 67 6.20 4.17 -20.55
C ILE A 67 6.80 4.51 -19.18
N PHE A 68 8.10 4.78 -19.16
CA PHE A 68 8.85 5.11 -17.94
C PHE A 68 8.75 6.59 -17.58
N ASN A 69 7.53 7.03 -17.31
CA ASN A 69 7.25 8.37 -16.84
C ASN A 69 6.20 8.29 -15.73
N GLU A 70 6.55 8.78 -14.55
CA GLU A 70 5.71 8.70 -13.34
C GLU A 70 4.27 9.22 -13.55
N ALA A 71 4.10 10.27 -14.36
CA ALA A 71 2.78 10.85 -14.60
C ALA A 71 1.96 10.12 -15.67
N MET A 72 2.59 9.23 -16.46
CA MET A 72 2.01 8.71 -17.70
C MET A 72 2.02 7.19 -17.81
N TYR A 73 2.75 6.47 -16.94
CA TYR A 73 2.82 5.01 -16.96
C TYR A 73 1.42 4.38 -16.92
N LYS A 74 1.32 3.18 -17.48
CA LYS A 74 0.01 2.56 -17.78
C LYS A 74 -0.24 1.26 -17.05
N ASP A 75 0.78 0.64 -16.48
CA ASP A 75 0.63 -0.56 -15.68
C ASP A 75 1.58 -0.56 -14.47
N GLY A 76 1.31 -1.46 -13.52
CA GLY A 76 2.15 -1.58 -12.32
C GLY A 76 3.58 -2.02 -12.63
N TYR A 77 3.81 -2.75 -13.73
CA TYR A 77 5.14 -3.22 -14.10
C TYR A 77 6.06 -2.07 -14.55
N ASP A 78 5.54 -1.13 -15.35
CA ASP A 78 6.27 0.12 -15.66
C ASP A 78 6.52 0.92 -14.37
N GLY A 79 5.53 0.97 -13.46
CA GLY A 79 5.66 1.60 -12.14
C GLY A 79 6.80 1.00 -11.30
N ASP A 80 6.85 -0.33 -11.17
CA ASP A 80 7.90 -1.06 -10.45
C ASP A 80 9.29 -0.75 -11.04
N ILE A 81 9.42 -0.71 -12.37
CA ILE A 81 10.70 -0.36 -13.03
C ILE A 81 11.08 1.09 -12.73
N ILE A 82 10.12 2.01 -12.74
CA ILE A 82 10.36 3.40 -12.39
C ILE A 82 10.84 3.47 -10.94
N GLU A 83 10.14 2.85 -10.00
CA GLU A 83 10.49 2.85 -8.58
C GLU A 83 11.89 2.26 -8.33
N TRP A 84 12.21 1.12 -8.93
CA TRP A 84 13.48 0.42 -8.66
C TRP A 84 14.71 1.08 -9.27
N PHE A 85 14.57 1.70 -10.45
CA PHE A 85 15.74 2.09 -11.24
C PHE A 85 15.71 3.52 -11.77
N LEU A 86 14.54 4.14 -11.88
CA LEU A 86 14.35 5.44 -12.54
C LEU A 86 13.67 6.47 -11.64
N THR A 87 13.58 6.19 -10.33
CA THR A 87 12.88 7.04 -9.38
C THR A 87 13.48 8.43 -9.35
N ASN A 88 12.62 9.43 -9.24
CA ASN A 88 12.98 10.84 -9.13
C ASN A 88 12.59 11.41 -7.76
N VAL A 89 12.39 10.54 -6.77
CA VAL A 89 12.07 10.94 -5.39
C VAL A 89 13.25 11.70 -4.78
N ILE A 90 12.99 12.91 -4.30
CA ILE A 90 14.03 13.79 -3.74
C ILE A 90 14.02 13.85 -2.20
N LEU A 91 12.93 13.42 -1.56
CA LEU A 91 12.78 13.36 -0.11
C LEU A 91 12.84 11.90 0.31
N ASP A 92 13.74 11.58 1.23
CA ASP A 92 13.86 10.23 1.75
C ASP A 92 12.99 10.04 3.00
N ILE A 93 12.59 8.80 3.28
CA ILE A 93 11.73 8.47 4.42
C ILE A 93 12.34 7.35 5.27
N ASP A 94 12.01 7.35 6.56
CA ASP A 94 12.39 6.25 7.45
C ASP A 94 11.34 5.12 7.47
N GLU A 95 11.58 4.12 8.31
CA GLU A 95 10.68 2.98 8.56
C GLU A 95 9.29 3.37 9.10
N ASN A 96 9.14 4.59 9.62
CA ASN A 96 7.89 5.15 10.11
C ASN A 96 7.18 6.03 9.07
N PHE A 97 7.71 6.06 7.83
CA PHE A 97 7.25 6.92 6.74
C PHE A 97 7.41 8.42 7.04
N GLU A 98 8.33 8.78 7.93
CA GLU A 98 8.65 10.18 8.23
C GLU A 98 9.74 10.69 7.30
N ILE A 99 9.59 11.92 6.81
CA ILE A 99 10.59 12.53 5.92
C ILE A 99 11.87 12.82 6.70
N THR A 100 12.98 12.33 6.17
CA THR A 100 14.31 12.52 6.75
C THR A 100 15.14 13.52 5.94
N ASP A 101 16.24 14.00 6.55
CA ASP A 101 17.19 14.89 5.89
C ASP A 101 18.29 14.14 5.12
N THR A 102 18.16 12.83 4.91
CA THR A 102 19.20 12.00 4.27
C THR A 102 19.13 12.02 2.74
N GLY A 103 17.95 12.28 2.18
CA GLY A 103 17.69 12.34 0.73
C GLY A 103 18.38 13.50 -0.02
N ILE A 104 17.97 13.70 -1.27
CA ILE A 104 18.51 14.73 -2.19
C ILE A 104 18.15 16.15 -1.71
N ALA A 105 17.00 16.28 -1.06
CA ALA A 105 16.49 17.51 -0.50
C ALA A 105 16.07 17.31 0.96
N THR A 106 15.94 18.42 1.68
CA THR A 106 15.35 18.48 3.03
C THR A 106 14.00 19.18 2.98
N LEU A 107 13.10 18.85 3.90
CA LEU A 107 11.80 19.51 4.03
C LEU A 107 11.70 20.24 5.38
N ASN A 108 11.32 21.51 5.36
CA ASN A 108 10.92 22.26 6.54
C ASN A 108 9.45 22.69 6.43
N VAL A 109 8.64 22.38 7.45
CA VAL A 109 7.21 22.70 7.50
C VAL A 109 6.95 23.71 8.62
N ASP A 110 6.30 24.82 8.26
CA ASP A 110 5.83 25.87 9.16
C ASP A 110 4.28 25.88 9.09
N PRO A 111 3.60 25.18 10.01
CA PRO A 111 2.15 25.06 10.00
C PRO A 111 1.43 26.39 10.30
N GLU A 112 2.02 27.23 11.16
CA GLU A 112 1.43 28.51 11.56
C GLU A 112 1.29 29.45 10.35
N ASN A 113 2.31 29.48 9.50
CA ASN A 113 2.30 30.27 8.26
C ASN A 113 1.84 29.47 7.02
N LYS A 114 1.42 28.21 7.19
CA LYS A 114 0.98 27.30 6.11
C LYS A 114 2.01 27.17 4.98
N LYS A 115 3.29 27.04 5.34
CA LYS A 115 4.41 27.02 4.40
C LYS A 115 5.23 25.74 4.51
N ALA A 116 5.52 25.12 3.38
CA ALA A 116 6.51 24.06 3.25
C ALA A 116 7.67 24.56 2.40
N THR A 117 8.91 24.30 2.83
CA THR A 117 10.13 24.68 2.10
C THR A 117 10.93 23.43 1.83
N ILE A 118 11.11 23.11 0.54
CA ILE A 118 12.00 22.05 0.09
C ILE A 118 13.31 22.69 -0.34
N LYS A 119 14.43 22.22 0.22
CA LYS A 119 15.77 22.68 -0.15
C LYS A 119 16.58 21.53 -0.75
N ILE A 120 16.91 21.64 -2.04
CA ILE A 120 17.84 20.71 -2.71
C ILE A 120 19.26 20.96 -2.17
N LYS A 121 19.99 19.89 -1.85
CA LYS A 121 21.37 19.98 -1.36
C LYS A 121 22.33 20.48 -2.45
N ASP A 122 23.44 21.06 -2.03
CA ASP A 122 24.45 21.57 -2.98
C ASP A 122 25.14 20.42 -3.70
N GLY A 123 25.41 20.60 -5.00
CA GLY A 123 26.17 19.63 -5.80
C GLY A 123 25.39 18.41 -6.29
N MET A 124 24.07 18.35 -6.05
CA MET A 124 23.20 17.30 -6.60
C MET A 124 23.14 17.38 -8.14
N LYS A 125 23.06 16.21 -8.78
CA LYS A 125 23.03 16.06 -10.24
C LYS A 125 21.85 15.17 -10.63
N TRP A 126 21.48 15.26 -11.91
CA TRP A 126 20.64 14.26 -12.56
C TRP A 126 21.38 12.92 -12.69
#